data_AF-A0A3C1YCM0-F1
#
_entry.id   AF-A0A3C1YCM0-F1
#
_cell.length_a   1.000
_cell.length_b   1.000
_cell.length_c   1.000
_cell.angle_alpha   90.00
_cell.angle_beta   90.00
_cell.angle_gamma   90.00
#
_symmetry.space_group_name_H-M   'P 1'
#
loop_
_entity.id
_entity.type
_entity.pdbx_description
1 polymer ?
#
loop_
_entity_poly.entity_id
_entity_poly.type
_entity_poly.pdbx_seq_one_letter_code
_entity_poly.pdbx_strand_id
1 'polypeptide(L)'
;MRYHQLKLVEKELDRDRAKKLDRITRKLQSDPDLVDEVFKQLSLKAKDIEGNFINRFVAMLDPEKTSPERDQAYSNFLKKYAEIISEVESTTEEKFAFIGGLGKKSYVNEKALLKPGKSSWDDWLLPNEFARKLFDRAFGDPRLTTDNKGPGEAALAILSPKIKLAVGGSGDIEVGNIPVEVKAAAGTSTGAGRLTPTKNTLGIYNAKQVASMLFPNDQTKQDAIIKSYPNCSANRFGQFVQDFELNTDQVQKLLTNIFREDSIQDMVVSVAKKGPNITGKDLLQLSIYNYGRSQDDEHFLILVKSTRSSLYFQIDNWDQPGLQFSLSVFGNDLRTVGQTQIGILKRA
;
A
#
# COMPACT_ATOMS: atom_id res chain seq x y z
N MET A 1 -4.94 -5.21 -45.68
CA MET A 1 -6.06 -6.16 -45.53
C MET A 1 -7.36 -5.38 -45.55
N ARG A 2 -8.19 -5.57 -46.58
CA ARG A 2 -9.34 -4.70 -46.90
C ARG A 2 -10.67 -5.50 -46.88
N TYR A 3 -11.69 -4.90 -46.26
CA TYR A 3 -13.12 -4.99 -46.60
C TYR A 3 -13.92 -6.30 -46.46
N HIS A 4 -13.34 -7.46 -46.13
CA HIS A 4 -14.10 -8.73 -46.09
C HIS A 4 -14.50 -9.28 -44.71
N GLN A 5 -14.18 -8.60 -43.60
CA GLN A 5 -14.51 -9.08 -42.25
C GLN A 5 -15.54 -8.24 -41.47
N LEU A 6 -16.19 -7.27 -42.10
CA LEU A 6 -17.32 -6.52 -41.51
C LEU A 6 -18.69 -7.12 -41.83
N LYS A 7 -18.75 -8.18 -42.65
CA LYS A 7 -19.99 -8.93 -42.92
C LYS A 7 -20.09 -10.13 -41.99
N LEU A 8 -20.46 -9.94 -40.72
CA LEU A 8 -21.00 -11.02 -39.87
C LEU A 8 -21.63 -10.56 -38.55
N VAL A 9 -22.09 -9.30 -38.45
CA VAL A 9 -23.07 -8.88 -37.42
C VAL A 9 -24.09 -7.92 -38.05
N GLU A 10 -24.70 -8.32 -39.15
CA GLU A 10 -25.93 -7.69 -39.66
C GLU A 10 -26.96 -8.80 -39.85
N LYS A 11 -27.54 -9.24 -38.73
CA LYS A 11 -28.89 -9.80 -38.74
C LYS A 11 -29.83 -8.69 -38.31
N GLU A 12 -30.39 -8.06 -39.34
CA GLU A 12 -31.56 -7.18 -39.34
C GLU A 12 -31.52 -5.96 -38.41
N LEU A 13 -30.62 -5.02 -38.72
CA LEU A 13 -31.00 -3.61 -38.58
C LEU A 13 -32.13 -3.35 -39.57
N ASP A 14 -33.34 -3.20 -39.04
CA ASP A 14 -34.55 -2.77 -39.76
C ASP A 14 -34.18 -1.73 -40.84
N ARG A 15 -34.61 -1.94 -42.10
CA ARG A 15 -34.24 -1.08 -43.25
C ARG A 15 -34.49 0.40 -42.96
N ASP A 16 -35.47 0.69 -42.12
CA ASP A 16 -35.78 2.05 -41.68
C ASP A 16 -34.77 2.61 -40.67
N ARG A 17 -34.22 1.77 -39.78
CA ARG A 17 -33.10 2.16 -38.90
C ARG A 17 -31.82 2.41 -39.68
N ALA A 18 -31.51 1.58 -40.67
CA ALA A 18 -30.35 1.79 -41.54
C ALA A 18 -30.45 3.10 -42.34
N LYS A 19 -31.62 3.39 -42.94
CA LYS A 19 -31.88 4.68 -43.61
C LYS A 19 -31.82 5.86 -42.65
N LYS A 20 -32.29 5.69 -41.41
CA LYS A 20 -32.24 6.72 -40.37
C LYS A 20 -30.80 7.02 -39.94
N LEU A 21 -29.98 5.99 -39.73
CA LEU A 21 -28.55 6.13 -39.43
C LEU A 21 -27.81 6.84 -40.56
N ASP A 22 -28.04 6.43 -41.81
CA ASP A 22 -27.39 7.02 -42.98
C ASP A 22 -27.79 8.49 -43.20
N ARG A 23 -29.03 8.87 -42.86
CA ARG A 23 -29.50 10.26 -42.84
C ARG A 23 -28.88 11.08 -41.72
N ILE A 24 -28.68 10.50 -40.54
CA ILE A 24 -28.00 11.14 -39.41
C ILE A 24 -26.53 11.38 -39.75
N THR A 25 -25.84 10.38 -40.28
CA THR A 25 -24.42 10.48 -40.69
C THR A 25 -24.20 11.57 -41.74
N ARG A 26 -25.07 11.66 -42.76
CA ARG A 26 -24.98 12.74 -43.77
C ARG A 26 -25.21 14.13 -43.19
N LYS A 27 -26.14 14.29 -42.26
CA LYS A 27 -26.40 15.59 -41.60
C LYS A 27 -25.25 16.01 -40.68
N LEU A 28 -24.63 15.06 -39.98
CA LEU A 28 -23.44 15.31 -39.15
C LEU A 28 -22.21 15.67 -40.00
N GLN A 29 -22.07 15.10 -41.19
CA GLN A 29 -20.95 15.43 -42.10
C GLN A 29 -21.09 16.81 -42.77
N SER A 30 -22.30 17.32 -42.94
CA SER A 30 -22.56 18.59 -43.63
C SER A 30 -22.57 19.82 -42.72
N ASP A 31 -22.55 19.64 -41.39
CA ASP A 31 -22.74 20.70 -40.42
C ASP A 31 -21.89 20.45 -39.16
N PRO A 32 -20.67 21.02 -39.10
CA PRO A 32 -19.77 20.87 -37.95
C PRO A 32 -20.35 21.39 -36.63
N ASP A 33 -21.15 22.46 -36.66
CA ASP A 33 -21.75 23.06 -35.47
C ASP A 33 -22.83 22.13 -34.88
N LEU A 34 -23.55 21.39 -35.73
CA LEU A 34 -24.50 20.35 -35.31
C LEU A 34 -23.79 19.15 -34.66
N VAL A 35 -22.58 18.80 -35.09
CA VAL A 35 -21.77 17.74 -34.47
C VAL A 35 -21.38 18.13 -33.06
N ASP A 36 -20.90 19.37 -32.89
CA ASP A 36 -20.51 19.90 -31.58
C ASP A 36 -21.69 20.00 -30.62
N GLU A 37 -22.86 20.44 -31.11
CA GLU A 37 -24.08 20.49 -30.29
C GLU A 37 -24.59 19.09 -29.93
N VAL A 38 -24.57 18.11 -30.84
CA VAL A 38 -24.92 16.71 -30.53
C VAL A 38 -23.93 16.10 -29.53
N PHE A 39 -22.63 16.36 -29.69
CA PHE A 39 -21.61 15.89 -28.76
C PHE A 39 -21.78 16.52 -27.38
N LYS A 40 -22.09 17.83 -27.31
CA LYS A 40 -22.40 18.54 -26.07
C LYS A 40 -23.66 17.98 -25.41
N GLN A 41 -24.74 17.73 -26.15
CA GLN A 41 -25.98 17.15 -25.63
C GLN A 41 -25.80 15.71 -25.14
N LEU A 42 -25.04 14.88 -25.88
CA LEU A 42 -24.70 13.53 -25.45
C LEU A 42 -23.80 13.55 -24.20
N SER A 43 -22.84 14.46 -24.13
CA SER A 43 -21.97 14.64 -22.97
C SER A 43 -22.74 15.14 -21.75
N LEU A 44 -23.70 16.05 -21.93
CA LEU A 44 -24.59 16.54 -20.86
C LEU A 44 -25.51 15.42 -20.35
N LYS A 45 -26.13 14.64 -21.26
CA LYS A 45 -26.95 13.49 -20.87
C LYS A 45 -26.14 12.38 -20.22
N ALA A 46 -24.92 12.12 -20.70
CA ALA A 46 -24.01 11.16 -20.07
C ALA A 46 -23.65 11.61 -18.65
N LYS A 47 -23.33 12.90 -18.45
CA LYS A 47 -23.09 13.49 -17.12
C LYS A 47 -24.32 13.44 -16.20
N ASP A 48 -25.53 13.68 -16.73
CA ASP A 48 -26.77 13.60 -15.95
C ASP A 48 -27.08 12.15 -15.54
N ILE A 49 -26.86 11.19 -16.45
CA ILE A 49 -27.02 9.75 -16.17
C ILE A 49 -25.98 9.28 -15.15
N GLU A 50 -24.71 9.64 -15.33
CA GLU A 50 -23.62 9.34 -14.39
C GLU A 50 -23.85 9.98 -13.03
N GLY A 51 -24.29 11.25 -12.99
CA GLY A 51 -24.65 11.95 -11.76
C GLY A 51 -25.81 11.28 -11.03
N ASN A 52 -26.86 10.86 -11.75
CA ASN A 52 -27.96 10.10 -11.19
C ASN A 52 -27.51 8.70 -10.71
N PHE A 53 -26.58 8.07 -11.43
CA PHE A 53 -26.02 6.77 -11.09
C PHE A 53 -25.18 6.82 -9.80
N ILE A 54 -24.27 7.79 -9.68
CA ILE A 54 -23.46 8.01 -8.47
C ILE A 54 -24.38 8.33 -7.29
N ASN A 55 -25.40 9.18 -7.47
CA ASN A 55 -26.36 9.49 -6.41
C ASN A 55 -27.11 8.25 -5.91
N ARG A 56 -27.48 7.33 -6.80
CA ARG A 56 -28.07 6.04 -6.41
C ARG A 56 -27.10 5.18 -5.62
N PHE A 57 -25.83 5.13 -6.01
CA PHE A 57 -24.79 4.40 -5.27
C PHE A 57 -24.53 5.00 -3.91
N VAL A 58 -24.39 6.33 -3.81
CA VAL A 58 -24.33 7.08 -2.55
C VAL A 58 -25.49 6.67 -1.63
N ALA A 59 -26.72 6.69 -2.13
CA ALA A 59 -27.90 6.33 -1.35
C ALA A 59 -27.93 4.85 -0.93
N MET A 60 -27.26 3.95 -1.66
CA MET A 60 -27.17 2.52 -1.32
C MET A 60 -26.01 2.21 -0.38
N LEU A 61 -24.91 2.99 -0.45
CA LEU A 61 -23.75 2.91 0.42
C LEU A 61 -24.00 3.55 1.79
N ASP A 62 -25.18 4.15 2.00
CA ASP A 62 -25.56 4.73 3.29
C ASP A 62 -25.28 3.75 4.46
N PRO A 63 -24.55 4.18 5.50
CA PRO A 63 -24.24 3.38 6.69
C PRO A 63 -25.47 2.77 7.37
N GLU A 64 -26.66 3.38 7.24
CA GLU A 64 -27.90 2.81 7.76
C GLU A 64 -28.35 1.55 6.99
N LYS A 65 -27.98 1.43 5.71
CA LYS A 65 -28.41 0.33 4.82
C LYS A 65 -27.38 -0.79 4.69
N THR A 66 -26.16 -0.52 5.14
CA THR A 66 -24.98 -1.39 4.97
C THR A 66 -24.45 -1.92 6.31
N SER A 67 -25.11 -1.60 7.42
CA SER A 67 -24.78 -2.12 8.76
C SER A 67 -24.52 -3.64 8.72
N PRO A 68 -23.41 -4.14 9.32
CA PRO A 68 -22.52 -3.42 10.25
C PRO A 68 -21.43 -2.55 9.60
N GLU A 69 -21.35 -2.46 8.26
CA GLU A 69 -20.33 -1.69 7.56
C GLU A 69 -20.49 -0.18 7.78
N ARG A 70 -19.40 0.49 8.15
CA ARG A 70 -19.37 1.92 8.48
C ARG A 70 -18.19 2.66 7.87
N ASP A 71 -17.19 1.99 7.29
CA ASP A 71 -15.95 2.61 6.82
C ASP A 71 -16.16 3.60 5.69
N GLN A 72 -17.20 3.42 4.88
CA GLN A 72 -17.60 4.39 3.88
C GLN A 72 -18.01 5.75 4.48
N ALA A 73 -18.39 5.81 5.76
CA ALA A 73 -18.62 7.10 6.44
C ALA A 73 -17.31 7.83 6.76
N TYR A 74 -16.16 7.15 6.76
CA TYR A 74 -14.86 7.75 7.06
C TYR A 74 -14.50 8.81 6.02
N SER A 75 -14.17 10.03 6.47
CA SER A 75 -13.70 11.15 5.64
C SER A 75 -14.39 11.31 4.27
N ASN A 76 -15.72 11.25 4.27
CA ASN A 76 -16.56 11.34 3.06
C ASN A 76 -16.24 10.27 1.99
N PHE A 77 -15.72 9.11 2.37
CA PHE A 77 -15.38 8.02 1.46
C PHE A 77 -16.61 7.49 0.71
N LEU A 78 -17.81 7.68 1.23
CA LEU A 78 -19.06 7.23 0.62
C LEU A 78 -19.20 7.69 -0.83
N LYS A 79 -19.00 8.98 -1.10
CA LYS A 79 -19.03 9.50 -2.47
C LYS A 79 -17.85 9.00 -3.30
N LYS A 80 -16.66 8.94 -2.70
CA LYS A 80 -15.42 8.48 -3.35
C LYS A 80 -15.53 7.02 -3.80
N TYR A 81 -16.12 6.17 -2.95
CA TYR A 81 -16.42 4.76 -3.27
C TYR A 81 -17.48 4.64 -4.35
N ALA A 82 -18.56 5.43 -4.30
CA ALA A 82 -19.57 5.44 -5.35
C ALA A 82 -18.96 5.77 -6.73
N GLU A 83 -18.10 6.80 -6.78
CA GLU A 83 -17.37 7.17 -7.99
C GLU A 83 -16.46 6.03 -8.48
N ILE A 84 -15.61 5.48 -7.59
CA ILE A 84 -14.70 4.39 -7.96
C ILE A 84 -15.46 3.16 -8.46
N ILE A 85 -16.53 2.73 -7.79
CA ILE A 85 -17.37 1.61 -8.19
C ILE A 85 -18.01 1.87 -9.56
N SER A 86 -18.45 3.12 -9.82
CA SER A 86 -19.03 3.50 -11.11
C SER A 86 -18.02 3.43 -12.26
N GLU A 87 -16.74 3.67 -11.98
CA GLU A 87 -15.65 3.66 -12.95
C GLU A 87 -15.08 2.26 -13.23
N VAL A 88 -15.41 1.24 -12.43
CA VAL A 88 -14.96 -0.14 -12.67
C VAL A 88 -15.60 -0.69 -13.96
N GLU A 89 -14.78 -1.18 -14.88
CA GLU A 89 -15.24 -1.81 -16.12
C GLU A 89 -15.96 -3.14 -15.85
N SER A 90 -17.29 -3.07 -15.87
CA SER A 90 -18.22 -4.15 -15.53
C SER A 90 -19.64 -3.77 -15.92
N THR A 91 -20.55 -4.73 -15.85
CA THR A 91 -21.98 -4.49 -16.09
C THR A 91 -22.60 -3.65 -14.97
N THR A 92 -23.73 -3.01 -15.29
CA THR A 92 -24.48 -2.25 -14.28
C THR A 92 -25.00 -3.18 -13.18
N GLU A 93 -25.43 -4.37 -13.57
CA GLU A 93 -25.94 -5.43 -12.71
C GLU A 93 -24.89 -5.88 -11.68
N GLU A 94 -23.64 -6.09 -12.11
CA GLU A 94 -22.54 -6.46 -11.20
C GLU A 94 -22.25 -5.37 -10.17
N LYS A 95 -22.25 -4.10 -10.56
CA LYS A 95 -22.05 -2.96 -9.65
C LYS A 95 -23.17 -2.89 -8.60
N PHE A 96 -24.43 -3.00 -9.03
CA PHE A 96 -25.57 -3.01 -8.12
C PHE A 96 -25.57 -4.25 -7.21
N ALA A 97 -25.20 -5.42 -7.74
CA ALA A 97 -25.11 -6.66 -6.96
C ALA A 97 -24.01 -6.59 -5.89
N PHE A 98 -22.88 -5.96 -6.19
CA PHE A 98 -21.82 -5.70 -5.23
C PHE A 98 -22.30 -4.76 -4.12
N ILE A 99 -22.81 -3.58 -4.46
CA ILE A 99 -23.27 -2.60 -3.46
C ILE A 99 -24.40 -3.18 -2.60
N GLY A 100 -25.36 -3.89 -3.20
CA GLY A 100 -26.44 -4.55 -2.47
C GLY A 100 -25.96 -5.67 -1.53
N GLY A 101 -24.76 -6.19 -1.75
CA GLY A 101 -24.06 -7.15 -0.89
C GLY A 101 -23.14 -6.52 0.15
N LEU A 102 -22.87 -5.21 0.07
CA LEU A 102 -21.97 -4.53 1.00
C LEU A 102 -22.46 -4.66 2.45
N GLY A 103 -21.53 -4.89 3.38
CA GLY A 103 -21.83 -5.19 4.77
C GLY A 103 -22.33 -6.61 5.06
N LYS A 104 -22.74 -7.36 4.04
CA LYS A 104 -23.33 -8.70 4.19
C LYS A 104 -22.46 -9.80 3.61
N LYS A 105 -21.73 -9.50 2.54
CA LYS A 105 -20.84 -10.43 1.85
C LYS A 105 -19.40 -9.99 2.06
N SER A 106 -18.55 -10.95 2.40
CA SER A 106 -17.11 -10.78 2.34
C SER A 106 -16.59 -11.30 1.01
N TYR A 107 -15.71 -10.52 0.38
CA TYR A 107 -14.95 -10.89 -0.81
C TYR A 107 -13.48 -11.20 -0.47
N VAL A 108 -13.15 -11.22 0.82
CA VAL A 108 -11.81 -11.50 1.35
C VAL A 108 -11.86 -12.68 2.31
N ASN A 109 -11.01 -13.68 2.10
CA ASN A 109 -10.76 -14.72 3.09
C ASN A 109 -9.78 -14.18 4.15
N GLU A 110 -10.31 -13.73 5.28
CA GLU A 110 -9.53 -13.06 6.33
C GLU A 110 -8.44 -13.98 6.91
N LYS A 111 -8.73 -15.28 7.06
CA LYS A 111 -7.76 -16.27 7.55
C LYS A 111 -6.61 -16.48 6.57
N ALA A 112 -6.90 -16.45 5.26
CA ALA A 112 -5.87 -16.54 4.24
C ALA A 112 -5.05 -15.25 4.13
N LEU A 113 -5.70 -14.08 4.30
CA LEU A 113 -5.02 -12.78 4.30
C LEU A 113 -3.99 -12.68 5.43
N LEU A 114 -4.34 -13.17 6.63
CA LEU A 114 -3.49 -13.17 7.82
C LEU A 114 -2.71 -14.48 8.00
N LYS A 115 -2.43 -15.21 6.91
CA LYS A 115 -1.56 -16.37 6.96
C LYS A 115 -0.09 -15.92 6.92
N PRO A 116 0.76 -16.26 7.89
CA PRO A 116 2.16 -15.89 7.87
C PRO A 116 2.87 -16.31 6.59
N GLY A 117 3.66 -15.39 6.03
CA GLY A 117 4.42 -15.60 4.81
C GLY A 117 3.84 -14.87 3.59
N LYS A 118 4.55 -15.03 2.47
CA LYS A 118 4.15 -14.47 1.18
C LYS A 118 2.96 -15.23 0.60
N SER A 119 1.98 -14.51 0.05
CA SER A 119 0.83 -15.03 -0.68
C SER A 119 0.53 -14.19 -1.92
N SER A 120 -0.24 -14.74 -2.86
CA SER A 120 -0.86 -14.00 -3.95
C SER A 120 -2.14 -13.31 -3.46
N TRP A 121 -2.53 -12.20 -4.09
CA TRP A 121 -3.85 -11.61 -3.86
C TRP A 121 -4.98 -12.60 -4.17
N ASP A 122 -4.78 -13.50 -5.13
CA ASP A 122 -5.80 -14.49 -5.49
C ASP A 122 -5.98 -15.60 -4.43
N ASP A 123 -5.04 -15.74 -3.49
CA ASP A 123 -5.13 -16.72 -2.39
C ASP A 123 -6.15 -16.29 -1.32
N TRP A 124 -6.41 -14.97 -1.21
CA TRP A 124 -7.33 -14.41 -0.23
C TRP A 124 -8.46 -13.57 -0.84
N LEU A 125 -8.33 -13.04 -2.06
CA LEU A 125 -9.45 -12.47 -2.80
C LEU A 125 -10.33 -13.60 -3.36
N LEU A 126 -11.52 -13.73 -2.79
CA LEU A 126 -12.49 -14.73 -3.20
C LEU A 126 -12.82 -14.60 -4.71
N PRO A 127 -13.25 -15.69 -5.37
CA PRO A 127 -13.50 -15.71 -6.80
C PRO A 127 -14.74 -14.87 -7.15
N ASN A 128 -14.54 -13.57 -7.35
CA ASN A 128 -15.51 -12.60 -7.85
C ASN A 128 -14.79 -11.56 -8.71
N GLU A 129 -15.10 -11.54 -10.02
CA GLU A 129 -14.38 -10.71 -10.99
C GLU A 129 -14.54 -9.22 -10.69
N PHE A 130 -15.75 -8.78 -10.38
CA PHE A 130 -16.04 -7.39 -10.04
C PHE A 130 -15.23 -6.93 -8.81
N ALA A 131 -15.24 -7.70 -7.72
CA ALA A 131 -14.51 -7.37 -6.49
C ALA A 131 -12.99 -7.29 -6.73
N ARG A 132 -12.43 -8.17 -7.56
CA ARG A 132 -11.00 -8.15 -7.93
C ARG A 132 -10.66 -6.88 -8.72
N LYS A 133 -11.45 -6.55 -9.75
CA LYS A 133 -11.30 -5.31 -10.52
C LYS A 133 -11.45 -4.07 -9.65
N LEU A 134 -12.41 -4.08 -8.72
CA LEU A 134 -12.60 -3.01 -7.76
C LEU A 134 -11.39 -2.85 -6.84
N PHE A 135 -10.87 -3.95 -6.29
CA PHE A 135 -9.66 -3.91 -5.47
C PHE A 135 -8.49 -3.29 -6.24
N ASP A 136 -8.23 -3.77 -7.46
CA ASP A 136 -7.17 -3.23 -8.32
C ASP A 136 -7.35 -1.74 -8.61
N ARG A 137 -8.58 -1.31 -8.88
CA ARG A 137 -8.90 0.10 -9.19
C ARG A 137 -8.74 0.99 -7.96
N ALA A 138 -9.18 0.53 -6.80
CA ALA A 138 -9.15 1.24 -5.53
C ALA A 138 -7.75 1.24 -4.90
N PHE A 139 -6.91 0.23 -5.18
CA PHE A 139 -5.57 0.10 -4.63
C PHE A 139 -4.67 1.27 -5.08
N GLY A 140 -4.52 2.25 -4.20
CA GLY A 140 -3.75 3.47 -4.43
C GLY A 140 -4.50 4.56 -5.21
N ASP A 141 -5.83 4.51 -5.30
CA ASP A 141 -6.60 5.63 -5.85
C ASP A 141 -6.43 6.86 -4.94
N PRO A 142 -5.99 8.02 -5.45
CA PRO A 142 -5.75 9.22 -4.65
C PRO A 142 -6.94 9.68 -3.81
N ARG A 143 -8.17 9.36 -4.22
CA ARG A 143 -9.38 9.69 -3.44
C ARG A 143 -9.40 8.90 -2.13
N LEU A 144 -8.90 7.67 -2.13
CA LEU A 144 -8.90 6.77 -0.97
C LEU A 144 -7.61 6.79 -0.16
N THR A 145 -6.54 7.41 -0.66
CA THR A 145 -5.27 7.59 0.07
C THR A 145 -5.17 8.98 0.74
N THR A 146 -6.29 9.47 1.26
CA THR A 146 -6.39 10.76 1.96
C THR A 146 -6.59 10.52 3.45
N ASP A 147 -6.38 11.55 4.27
CA ASP A 147 -6.70 11.52 5.71
C ASP A 147 -5.95 10.43 6.48
N ASN A 148 -4.64 10.36 6.27
CA ASN A 148 -3.72 9.37 6.85
C ASN A 148 -3.99 7.91 6.43
N LYS A 149 -4.77 7.69 5.37
CA LYS A 149 -4.94 6.35 4.79
C LYS A 149 -3.96 6.12 3.65
N GLY A 150 -3.26 4.99 3.73
CA GLY A 150 -2.34 4.51 2.73
C GLY A 150 -3.01 3.65 1.65
N PRO A 151 -2.26 3.25 0.62
CA PRO A 151 -2.77 2.35 -0.41
C PRO A 151 -3.21 1.00 0.18
N GLY A 152 -4.32 0.47 -0.32
CA GLY A 152 -4.79 -0.87 0.04
C GLY A 152 -5.71 -0.94 1.26
N GLU A 153 -5.61 -0.02 2.23
CA GLU A 153 -6.42 -0.02 3.45
C GLU A 153 -7.93 0.12 3.14
N ALA A 154 -8.32 1.28 2.59
CA ALA A 154 -9.69 1.56 2.17
C ALA A 154 -10.17 0.60 1.08
N ALA A 155 -9.25 0.07 0.27
CA ALA A 155 -9.58 -0.92 -0.76
C ALA A 155 -9.92 -2.29 -0.16
N LEU A 156 -9.28 -2.69 0.95
CA LEU A 156 -9.60 -3.92 1.68
C LEU A 156 -10.91 -3.77 2.47
N ALA A 157 -11.07 -2.64 3.16
CA ALA A 157 -12.24 -2.32 3.99
C ALA A 157 -13.57 -2.51 3.24
N ILE A 158 -13.71 -1.90 2.06
CA ILE A 158 -14.95 -2.01 1.27
C ILE A 158 -15.26 -3.42 0.77
N LEU A 159 -14.32 -4.35 0.82
CA LEU A 159 -14.50 -5.72 0.32
C LEU A 159 -14.94 -6.71 1.40
N SER A 160 -14.92 -6.35 2.67
CA SER A 160 -15.39 -7.25 3.72
C SER A 160 -15.88 -6.50 4.96
N PRO A 161 -17.08 -6.84 5.50
CA PRO A 161 -17.55 -6.29 6.79
C PRO A 161 -16.67 -6.69 7.99
N LYS A 162 -15.71 -7.59 7.79
CA LYS A 162 -14.74 -8.00 8.81
C LYS A 162 -13.42 -7.27 8.67
N ILE A 163 -13.24 -6.39 7.70
CA ILE A 163 -12.05 -5.56 7.59
C ILE A 163 -12.51 -4.14 7.78
N LYS A 164 -12.05 -3.50 8.86
CA LYS A 164 -12.43 -2.13 9.19
C LYS A 164 -11.25 -1.19 9.07
N LEU A 165 -11.49 0.07 8.73
CA LEU A 165 -10.49 1.12 8.91
C LEU A 165 -10.29 1.36 10.40
N ALA A 166 -9.04 1.35 10.87
CA ALA A 166 -8.75 1.72 12.25
C ALA A 166 -8.96 3.23 12.43
N VAL A 167 -9.68 3.61 13.49
CA VAL A 167 -9.95 5.00 13.87
C VAL A 167 -9.46 5.21 15.31
N GLY A 168 -8.25 5.71 15.46
CA GLY A 168 -7.64 5.98 16.77
C GLY A 168 -7.29 4.69 17.53
N GLY A 169 -6.10 4.15 17.24
CA GLY A 169 -5.59 2.90 17.82
C GLY A 169 -4.32 2.45 17.10
N SER A 170 -3.83 1.24 17.42
CA SER A 170 -2.78 0.56 16.67
C SER A 170 -3.31 0.00 15.35
N GLY A 171 -2.41 -0.15 14.38
CA GLY A 171 -2.70 -0.60 13.02
C GLY A 171 -3.47 0.42 12.17
N ASP A 172 -3.46 0.15 10.86
CA ASP A 172 -4.18 0.95 9.86
C ASP A 172 -5.59 0.41 9.60
N ILE A 173 -5.75 -0.91 9.75
CA ILE A 173 -7.01 -1.66 9.62
C ILE A 173 -7.18 -2.65 10.78
N GLU A 174 -8.42 -3.04 11.04
CA GLU A 174 -8.79 -4.16 11.92
C GLU A 174 -9.32 -5.31 11.06
N VAL A 175 -8.69 -6.47 11.09
CA VAL A 175 -9.15 -7.67 10.38
C VAL A 175 -9.74 -8.64 11.41
N GLY A 176 -11.07 -8.73 11.43
CA GLY A 176 -11.82 -9.37 12.50
C GLY A 176 -11.78 -8.51 13.74
N ASN A 177 -10.86 -8.82 14.66
CA ASN A 177 -10.53 -8.02 15.86
C ASN A 177 -9.01 -7.90 16.03
N ILE A 178 -8.26 -8.10 14.94
CA ILE A 178 -6.79 -8.06 14.95
C ILE A 178 -6.39 -6.73 14.30
N PRO A 179 -5.80 -5.79 15.06
CA PRO A 179 -5.19 -4.59 14.49
C PRO A 179 -4.03 -4.98 13.58
N VAL A 180 -3.96 -4.42 12.38
CA VAL A 180 -2.94 -4.73 11.38
C VAL A 180 -2.39 -3.44 10.79
N GLU A 181 -1.08 -3.29 10.88
CA GLU A 181 -0.32 -2.25 10.21
C GLU A 181 -0.13 -2.61 8.72
N VAL A 182 -0.51 -1.71 7.81
CA VAL A 182 -0.49 -1.95 6.36
C VAL A 182 0.64 -1.16 5.70
N LYS A 183 1.61 -1.88 5.13
CA LYS A 183 2.63 -1.27 4.27
C LYS A 183 2.39 -1.63 2.82
N ALA A 184 2.02 -0.66 2.01
CA ALA A 184 1.66 -0.91 0.61
C ALA A 184 2.56 -0.21 -0.43
N ALA A 185 2.68 -0.85 -1.60
CA ALA A 185 3.29 -0.29 -2.80
C ALA A 185 2.30 -0.33 -3.98
N ALA A 186 1.74 0.84 -4.32
CA ALA A 186 0.78 0.99 -5.43
C ALA A 186 1.44 1.11 -6.82
N GLY A 187 2.71 1.54 -6.86
CA GLY A 187 3.47 1.73 -8.09
C GLY A 187 4.17 0.45 -8.59
N THR A 188 5.20 0.64 -9.41
CA THR A 188 6.03 -0.43 -9.99
C THR A 188 7.09 -0.99 -9.04
N SER A 189 7.27 -0.35 -7.87
CA SER A 189 8.16 -0.76 -6.80
C SER A 189 7.60 -1.96 -6.03
N THR A 190 8.49 -2.73 -5.40
CA THR A 190 8.14 -3.74 -4.39
C THR A 190 8.55 -3.34 -2.98
N GLY A 191 9.33 -2.27 -2.82
CA GLY A 191 9.54 -1.62 -1.54
C GLY A 191 8.25 -0.90 -1.15
N ALA A 192 7.57 -1.44 -0.14
CA ALA A 192 6.43 -0.84 0.51
C ALA A 192 6.87 0.32 1.43
N GLY A 193 5.95 0.82 2.25
CA GLY A 193 6.19 1.96 3.14
C GLY A 193 7.40 1.78 4.08
N ARG A 194 7.82 2.89 4.69
CA ARG A 194 8.90 2.91 5.68
C ARG A 194 8.35 2.68 7.08
N LEU A 195 9.15 2.01 7.89
CA LEU A 195 8.97 1.91 9.33
C LEU A 195 9.49 3.22 9.94
N THR A 196 8.61 4.20 10.05
CA THR A 196 8.88 5.51 10.64
C THR A 196 8.09 5.64 11.94
N PRO A 197 8.70 5.40 13.12
CA PRO A 197 8.00 5.51 14.38
C PRO A 197 7.41 6.91 14.59
N THR A 198 6.19 6.99 15.09
CA THR A 198 5.56 8.26 15.51
C THR A 198 6.11 8.77 16.84
N LYS A 199 6.57 7.86 17.71
CA LYS A 199 7.33 8.21 18.91
C LYS A 199 8.77 8.55 18.52
N ASN A 200 9.43 9.41 19.30
CA ASN A 200 10.85 9.78 19.12
C ASN A 200 11.82 8.63 19.48
N THR A 201 11.51 7.41 19.04
CA THR A 201 12.21 6.16 19.33
C THR A 201 13.20 5.78 18.23
N LEU A 202 13.28 6.59 17.15
CA LEU A 202 14.26 6.42 16.08
C LEU A 202 15.26 7.57 16.05
N GLY A 203 16.54 7.24 16.21
CA GLY A 203 17.65 8.15 16.04
C GLY A 203 18.10 8.27 14.59
N ILE A 204 18.16 9.51 14.09
CA ILE A 204 18.58 9.84 12.74
C ILE A 204 19.99 10.44 12.80
N TYR A 205 20.98 9.74 12.24
CA TYR A 205 22.38 10.18 12.27
C TYR A 205 23.01 10.15 10.89
N ASN A 206 23.82 11.16 10.60
CA ASN A 206 24.75 11.14 9.47
C ASN A 206 26.11 10.57 9.85
N ALA A 207 26.95 10.32 8.84
CA ALA A 207 28.28 9.75 9.02
C ALA A 207 29.17 10.61 9.93
N LYS A 208 29.07 11.95 9.87
CA LYS A 208 29.85 12.86 10.72
C LYS A 208 29.46 12.74 12.20
N GLN A 209 28.17 12.65 12.49
CA GLN A 209 27.67 12.47 13.85
C GLN A 209 28.08 11.11 14.42
N VAL A 210 27.99 10.04 13.62
CA VAL A 210 28.46 8.69 14.03
C VAL A 210 29.96 8.69 14.28
N ALA A 211 30.74 9.27 13.37
CA ALA A 211 32.19 9.40 13.51
C ALA A 211 32.57 10.12 14.83
N SER A 212 31.94 11.26 15.10
CA SER A 212 32.19 12.04 16.33
C SER A 212 31.77 11.27 17.60
N MET A 213 30.71 10.47 17.52
CA MET A 213 30.22 9.65 18.64
C MET A 213 31.19 8.52 19.00
N LEU A 214 31.77 7.87 17.99
CA LEU A 214 32.66 6.72 18.16
C LEU A 214 34.10 7.14 18.50
N PHE A 215 34.56 8.24 17.93
CA PHE A 215 35.96 8.67 17.96
C PHE A 215 36.09 10.18 18.23
N PRO A 216 35.60 10.71 19.37
CA PRO A 216 35.47 12.15 19.61
C PRO A 216 36.79 12.93 19.53
N ASN A 217 37.93 12.28 19.79
CA ASN A 217 39.26 12.89 19.83
C ASN A 217 40.20 12.38 18.72
N ASP A 218 39.70 11.66 17.72
CA ASP A 218 40.51 11.08 16.63
C ASP A 218 39.97 11.52 15.27
N GLN A 219 40.44 12.67 14.79
CA GLN A 219 39.99 13.25 13.52
C GLN A 219 40.33 12.35 12.33
N THR A 220 41.45 11.62 12.37
CA THR A 220 41.86 10.72 11.29
C THR A 220 40.85 9.58 11.11
N LYS A 221 40.41 8.96 12.21
CA LYS A 221 39.34 7.96 12.15
C LYS A 221 38.01 8.56 11.75
N GLN A 222 37.69 9.76 12.23
CA GLN A 222 36.44 10.43 11.84
C GLN A 222 36.37 10.67 10.32
N ASP A 223 37.43 11.22 9.74
CA ASP A 223 37.51 11.48 8.30
C ASP A 223 37.44 10.18 7.48
N ALA A 224 38.07 9.11 7.98
CA ALA A 224 38.01 7.79 7.36
C ALA A 224 36.58 7.21 7.36
N ILE A 225 35.80 7.35 8.43
CA ILE A 225 34.38 6.93 8.47
C ILE A 225 33.57 7.72 7.45
N ILE A 226 33.69 9.05 7.46
CA ILE A 226 32.91 9.92 6.58
C ILE A 226 33.19 9.59 5.11
N LYS A 227 34.44 9.27 4.77
CA LYS A 227 34.86 8.91 3.42
C LYS A 227 34.44 7.50 3.01
N SER A 228 34.65 6.50 3.87
CA SER A 228 34.43 5.08 3.53
C SER A 228 32.98 4.63 3.72
N TYR A 229 32.26 5.29 4.62
CA TYR A 229 30.88 4.98 5.00
C TYR A 229 29.98 6.24 5.02
N PRO A 230 29.89 7.01 3.91
CA PRO A 230 28.99 8.16 3.83
C PRO A 230 27.51 7.74 3.96
N ASN A 231 27.19 6.48 3.63
CA ASN A 231 25.92 5.82 3.91
C ASN A 231 26.21 4.37 4.28
N CYS A 232 25.96 4.00 5.53
CA CYS A 232 26.17 2.63 6.00
C CYS A 232 24.85 1.87 5.97
N SER A 233 24.72 0.91 5.04
CA SER A 233 23.55 0.03 4.99
C SER A 233 23.65 -1.08 6.02
N ALA A 234 22.52 -1.66 6.40
CA ALA A 234 22.47 -2.78 7.34
C ALA A 234 23.35 -3.96 6.90
N ASN A 235 23.41 -4.24 5.59
CA ASN A 235 24.26 -5.30 5.03
C ASN A 235 25.76 -4.99 5.07
N ARG A 236 26.15 -3.73 5.24
CA ARG A 236 27.55 -3.30 5.37
C ARG A 236 27.97 -3.01 6.81
N PHE A 237 27.04 -3.09 7.77
CA PHE A 237 27.30 -2.68 9.14
C PHE A 237 28.33 -3.58 9.84
N GLY A 238 28.29 -4.90 9.63
CA GLY A 238 29.33 -5.80 10.16
C GLY A 238 30.73 -5.47 9.63
N GLN A 239 30.86 -5.13 8.34
CA GLN A 239 32.13 -4.66 7.76
C GLN A 239 32.57 -3.33 8.36
N PHE A 240 31.64 -2.40 8.58
CA PHE A 240 31.93 -1.13 9.28
C PHE A 240 32.47 -1.38 10.70
N VAL A 241 31.89 -2.32 11.44
CA VAL A 241 32.38 -2.72 12.76
C VAL A 241 33.79 -3.30 12.67
N GLN A 242 34.07 -4.12 11.66
CA GLN A 242 35.39 -4.71 11.42
C GLN A 242 36.44 -3.68 11.04
N ASP A 243 36.17 -2.82 10.05
CA ASP A 243 37.13 -1.87 9.48
C ASP A 243 37.64 -0.84 10.51
N PHE A 244 36.81 -0.52 11.51
CA PHE A 244 37.14 0.43 12.56
C PHE A 244 37.41 -0.22 13.92
N GLU A 245 37.45 -1.55 13.96
CA GLU A 245 37.72 -2.35 15.16
C GLU A 245 36.84 -1.93 16.36
N LEU A 246 35.55 -1.70 16.10
CA LEU A 246 34.63 -1.20 17.13
C LEU A 246 34.42 -2.27 18.20
N ASN A 247 34.58 -1.88 19.47
CA ASN A 247 34.28 -2.77 20.59
C ASN A 247 32.77 -2.87 20.84
N THR A 248 32.36 -3.85 21.66
CA THR A 248 30.94 -4.09 21.95
C THR A 248 30.23 -2.87 22.54
N ASP A 249 30.88 -2.11 23.42
CA ASP A 249 30.28 -0.92 24.05
C ASP A 249 30.02 0.19 23.03
N GLN A 250 30.96 0.41 22.10
CA GLN A 250 30.81 1.37 21.01
C GLN A 250 29.65 0.98 20.08
N VAL A 251 29.56 -0.29 19.70
CA VAL A 251 28.47 -0.80 18.85
C VAL A 251 27.13 -0.69 19.58
N GLN A 252 27.07 -1.12 20.83
CA GLN A 252 25.86 -1.03 21.66
C GLN A 252 25.40 0.41 21.80
N LYS A 253 26.30 1.34 22.13
CA LYS A 253 25.98 2.76 22.27
C LYS A 253 25.44 3.34 20.97
N LEU A 254 26.03 3.01 19.82
CA LEU A 254 25.54 3.46 18.53
C LEU A 254 24.14 2.92 18.23
N LEU A 255 23.94 1.60 18.40
CA LEU A 255 22.65 0.96 18.14
C LEU A 255 21.55 1.43 19.09
N THR A 256 21.85 1.65 20.38
CA THR A 256 20.93 2.23 21.38
C THR A 256 20.50 3.63 20.99
N ASN A 257 21.44 4.44 20.45
CA ASN A 257 21.12 5.79 20.00
C ASN A 257 20.20 5.79 18.77
N ILE A 258 20.27 4.77 17.92
CA ILE A 258 19.43 4.64 16.72
C ILE A 258 18.08 3.99 17.04
N PHE A 259 18.08 2.87 17.77
CA PHE A 259 16.88 2.11 18.13
C PHE A 259 16.62 2.30 19.63
N ARG A 260 15.79 3.30 19.96
CA ARG A 260 15.63 3.83 21.32
C ARG A 260 14.40 3.30 22.05
N GLU A 261 13.63 2.40 21.44
CA GLU A 261 12.48 1.80 22.13
C GLU A 261 12.96 1.01 23.36
N ASP A 262 12.44 1.35 24.54
CA ASP A 262 12.99 0.88 25.82
C ASP A 262 12.87 -0.64 25.94
N SER A 263 11.79 -1.22 25.43
CA SER A 263 11.51 -2.66 25.54
C SER A 263 12.46 -3.55 24.73
N ILE A 264 13.33 -2.98 23.89
CA ILE A 264 14.20 -3.76 22.98
C ILE A 264 15.69 -3.64 23.34
N GLN A 265 16.05 -2.93 24.41
CA GLN A 265 17.47 -2.63 24.70
C GLN A 265 18.28 -3.89 25.03
N ASP A 266 17.68 -4.92 25.63
CA ASP A 266 18.34 -6.22 25.82
C ASP A 266 18.66 -6.91 24.48
N MET A 267 17.79 -6.71 23.47
CA MET A 267 18.04 -7.20 22.11
C MET A 267 19.17 -6.43 21.44
N VAL A 268 19.24 -5.12 21.64
CA VAL A 268 20.36 -4.27 21.17
C VAL A 268 21.69 -4.76 21.75
N VAL A 269 21.74 -5.07 23.05
CA VAL A 269 22.91 -5.64 23.72
C VAL A 269 23.31 -6.98 23.09
N SER A 270 22.35 -7.86 22.84
CA SER A 270 22.59 -9.16 22.20
C SER A 270 23.16 -9.03 20.79
N VAL A 271 22.61 -8.11 19.98
CA VAL A 271 23.12 -7.82 18.63
C VAL A 271 24.52 -7.22 18.68
N ALA A 272 24.79 -6.26 19.56
CA ALA A 272 26.09 -5.62 19.68
C ALA A 272 27.23 -6.61 20.02
N LYS A 273 26.95 -7.65 20.82
CA LYS A 273 27.91 -8.71 21.16
C LYS A 273 28.36 -9.53 19.95
N LYS A 274 27.63 -9.51 18.83
CA LYS A 274 28.04 -10.18 17.59
C LYS A 274 29.22 -9.48 16.90
N GLY A 275 29.46 -8.20 17.21
CA GLY A 275 30.59 -7.43 16.66
C GLY A 275 30.60 -7.45 15.12
N PRO A 276 31.72 -7.81 14.48
CA PRO A 276 31.80 -7.91 13.02
C PRO A 276 30.80 -8.88 12.37
N ASN A 277 30.24 -9.83 13.14
CA ASN A 277 29.28 -10.82 12.65
C ASN A 277 27.83 -10.29 12.61
N ILE A 278 27.58 -9.01 12.89
CA ILE A 278 26.25 -8.41 12.75
C ILE A 278 25.82 -8.46 11.29
N THR A 279 24.65 -9.05 11.06
CA THR A 279 24.05 -9.20 9.74
C THR A 279 22.97 -8.13 9.50
N GLY A 280 22.57 -7.96 8.24
CA GLY A 280 21.43 -7.12 7.92
C GLY A 280 20.12 -7.59 8.56
N LYS A 281 19.95 -8.91 8.77
CA LYS A 281 18.78 -9.48 9.46
C LYS A 281 18.73 -9.08 10.93
N ASP A 282 19.87 -9.00 11.61
CA ASP A 282 19.93 -8.56 13.01
C ASP A 282 19.43 -7.12 13.15
N LEU A 283 19.83 -6.24 12.22
CA LEU A 283 19.42 -4.84 12.24
C LEU A 283 17.98 -4.65 11.76
N LEU A 284 17.51 -5.48 10.83
CA LEU A 284 16.09 -5.55 10.45
C LEU A 284 15.23 -5.92 11.66
N GLN A 285 15.65 -6.94 12.44
CA GLN A 285 14.96 -7.34 13.66
C GLN A 285 14.82 -6.16 14.63
N LEU A 286 15.93 -5.47 14.95
CA LEU A 286 15.89 -4.28 15.81
C LEU A 286 14.94 -3.22 15.26
N SER A 287 14.95 -2.97 13.95
CA SER A 287 14.07 -1.99 13.35
C SER A 287 12.59 -2.37 13.42
N ILE A 288 12.23 -3.65 13.18
CA ILE A 288 10.85 -4.13 13.26
C ILE A 288 10.33 -4.01 14.69
N TYR A 289 11.11 -4.47 15.67
CA TYR A 289 10.74 -4.39 17.08
C TYR A 289 10.68 -2.94 17.57
N ASN A 290 11.65 -2.09 17.20
CA ASN A 290 11.65 -0.67 17.57
C ASN A 290 10.41 0.04 17.05
N TYR A 291 10.03 -0.21 15.80
CA TYR A 291 8.82 0.37 15.21
C TYR A 291 7.55 -0.21 15.87
N GLY A 292 7.38 -1.53 15.81
CA GLY A 292 6.15 -2.19 16.24
C GLY A 292 5.83 -1.94 17.72
N ARG A 293 6.81 -2.13 18.61
CA ARG A 293 6.62 -1.89 20.06
C ARG A 293 6.38 -0.42 20.38
N SER A 294 6.99 0.51 19.63
CA SER A 294 6.75 1.94 19.84
C SER A 294 5.33 2.37 19.48
N GLN A 295 4.62 1.63 18.63
CA GLN A 295 3.28 1.99 18.18
C GLN A 295 2.20 1.00 18.60
N ASP A 296 2.58 -0.06 19.31
CA ASP A 296 1.71 -1.18 19.65
C ASP A 296 1.18 -1.94 18.41
N ASP A 297 1.99 -1.95 17.34
CA ASP A 297 1.72 -2.67 16.10
C ASP A 297 2.37 -4.06 16.16
N GLU A 298 1.57 -5.09 16.45
CA GLU A 298 2.06 -6.48 16.53
C GLU A 298 1.97 -7.23 15.20
N HIS A 299 1.11 -6.78 14.29
CA HIS A 299 0.78 -7.45 13.04
C HIS A 299 1.05 -6.56 11.84
N PHE A 300 1.75 -7.09 10.84
CA PHE A 300 2.10 -6.37 9.62
C PHE A 300 1.53 -7.09 8.40
N LEU A 301 0.93 -6.32 7.50
CA LEU A 301 0.50 -6.74 6.18
C LEU A 301 1.17 -5.88 5.12
N ILE A 302 2.07 -6.49 4.35
CA ILE A 302 2.67 -5.86 3.18
C ILE A 302 1.83 -6.17 1.96
N LEU A 303 1.49 -5.16 1.15
CA LEU A 303 0.75 -5.32 -0.10
C LEU A 303 1.50 -4.69 -1.27
N VAL A 304 1.69 -5.44 -2.36
CA VAL A 304 2.41 -4.96 -3.55
C VAL A 304 1.57 -5.20 -4.80
N LYS A 305 1.15 -4.10 -5.44
CA LYS A 305 0.28 -4.14 -6.63
C LYS A 305 0.97 -4.74 -7.85
N SER A 306 2.21 -4.31 -8.11
CA SER A 306 2.96 -4.69 -9.33
C SER A 306 3.14 -6.20 -9.50
N THR A 307 3.13 -6.96 -8.41
CA THR A 307 3.25 -8.42 -8.39
C THR A 307 2.00 -9.10 -7.84
N ARG A 308 0.93 -8.35 -7.53
CA ARG A 308 -0.30 -8.82 -6.87
C ARG A 308 -0.01 -9.76 -5.71
N SER A 309 0.92 -9.36 -4.85
CA SER A 309 1.40 -10.18 -3.74
C SER A 309 1.15 -9.51 -2.40
N SER A 310 0.92 -10.32 -1.39
CA SER A 310 0.88 -9.92 0.01
C SER A 310 1.93 -10.67 0.82
N LEU A 311 2.33 -10.12 1.96
CA LEU A 311 3.14 -10.81 2.95
C LEU A 311 2.67 -10.37 4.32
N TYR A 312 2.23 -11.32 5.13
CA TYR A 312 1.80 -11.06 6.49
C TYR A 312 2.77 -11.67 7.50
N PHE A 313 3.01 -10.97 8.61
CA PHE A 313 3.80 -11.48 9.74
C PHE A 313 3.39 -10.82 11.05
N GLN A 314 3.69 -11.51 12.15
CA GLN A 314 3.70 -10.94 13.49
C GLN A 314 5.12 -10.50 13.83
N ILE A 315 5.31 -9.45 14.63
CA ILE A 315 6.65 -8.96 14.99
C ILE A 315 7.55 -10.04 15.62
N ASP A 316 6.97 -10.92 16.43
CA ASP A 316 7.70 -12.02 17.08
C ASP A 316 8.03 -13.17 16.12
N ASN A 317 7.42 -13.17 14.93
CA ASN A 317 7.66 -14.12 13.83
C ASN A 317 7.92 -13.37 12.51
N TRP A 318 8.81 -12.37 12.55
CA TRP A 318 9.02 -11.45 11.43
C TRP A 318 9.79 -12.05 10.24
N ASP A 319 10.63 -13.07 10.47
CA ASP A 319 11.55 -13.62 9.45
C ASP A 319 10.81 -14.54 8.47
N GLN A 320 9.90 -13.94 7.71
CA GLN A 320 9.07 -14.63 6.74
C GLN A 320 9.76 -14.74 5.37
N PRO A 321 9.66 -15.90 4.68
CA PRO A 321 10.14 -16.04 3.32
C PRO A 321 9.52 -14.99 2.39
N GLY A 322 10.37 -14.32 1.60
CA GLY A 322 9.96 -13.30 0.65
C GLY A 322 9.96 -11.86 1.20
N LEU A 323 10.22 -11.66 2.49
CA LEU A 323 10.39 -10.31 3.06
C LEU A 323 11.65 -9.67 2.48
N GLN A 324 11.46 -8.51 1.84
CA GLN A 324 12.53 -7.67 1.35
C GLN A 324 12.70 -6.49 2.31
N PHE A 325 13.93 -6.01 2.49
CA PHE A 325 14.17 -4.77 3.21
C PHE A 325 15.33 -3.95 2.62
N SER A 326 15.32 -2.67 2.94
CA SER A 326 16.45 -1.76 2.78
C SER A 326 16.52 -0.86 4.01
N LEU A 327 17.70 -0.80 4.63
CA LEU A 327 17.95 0.02 5.81
C LEU A 327 19.33 0.67 5.67
N SER A 328 19.34 2.00 5.69
CA SER A 328 20.55 2.80 5.93
C SER A 328 20.62 3.09 7.42
N VAL A 329 21.55 2.46 8.13
CA VAL A 329 21.70 2.59 9.59
C VAL A 329 22.05 4.03 9.98
N PHE A 330 22.94 4.63 9.19
CA PHE A 330 23.27 6.05 9.23
C PHE A 330 23.70 6.52 7.83
N GLY A 331 23.62 7.82 7.56
CA GLY A 331 24.02 8.35 6.26
C GLY A 331 23.58 9.78 6.00
N ASN A 332 23.88 10.27 4.80
CA ASN A 332 23.70 11.69 4.46
C ASN A 332 22.25 12.04 4.07
N ASP A 333 21.43 11.08 3.63
CA ASP A 333 20.01 11.33 3.37
C ASP A 333 19.17 11.15 4.65
N LEU A 334 19.13 12.22 5.45
CA LEU A 334 18.43 12.27 6.74
C LEU A 334 16.92 11.98 6.64
N ARG A 335 16.33 12.00 5.45
CA ARG A 335 14.91 11.67 5.25
C ARG A 335 14.63 10.18 5.33
N THR A 336 15.66 9.33 5.23
CA THR A 336 15.50 7.87 5.10
C THR A 336 16.39 7.05 6.03
N VAL A 337 17.43 7.63 6.62
CA VAL A 337 18.33 6.90 7.54
C VAL A 337 17.59 6.50 8.82
N GLY A 338 17.93 5.34 9.36
CA GLY A 338 17.23 4.68 10.46
C GLY A 338 15.88 4.07 10.05
N GLN A 339 15.23 4.58 9.00
CA GLN A 339 13.90 4.12 8.57
C GLN A 339 14.04 2.92 7.64
N THR A 340 13.68 1.73 8.13
CA THR A 340 13.65 0.53 7.30
C THR A 340 12.52 0.62 6.29
N GLN A 341 12.84 0.47 5.01
CA GLN A 341 11.86 0.19 3.98
C GLN A 341 11.66 -1.32 3.89
N ILE A 342 10.44 -1.82 4.13
CA ILE A 342 10.08 -3.22 3.95
C ILE A 342 9.35 -3.43 2.62
N GLY A 343 9.29 -4.67 2.13
CA GLY A 343 8.70 -4.99 0.85
C GLY A 343 8.61 -6.49 0.59
N ILE A 344 8.31 -6.87 -0.66
CA ILE A 344 8.22 -8.28 -1.07
C ILE A 344 9.20 -8.53 -2.22
N LEU A 345 10.04 -9.56 -2.09
CA LEU A 345 10.94 -9.96 -3.16
C LEU A 345 10.15 -10.31 -4.43
N LYS A 346 10.52 -9.71 -5.57
CA LYS A 346 9.87 -9.95 -6.88
C LYS A 346 9.88 -11.43 -7.27
N ARG A 347 10.95 -12.17 -6.95
CA ARG A 347 11.10 -13.62 -7.06
C ARG A 347 11.99 -14.11 -5.92
N ALA A 348 11.68 -15.27 -5.34
CA ALA A 348 12.55 -15.98 -4.41
C ALA A 348 13.62 -16.74 -5.20
#